data_AF-A0A151JXV8-F1
#
_entry.id   AF-A0A151JXV8-F1
#
_cell.length_a   1.000
_cell.length_b   1.000
_cell.length_c   1.000
_cell.angle_alpha   90.00
_cell.angle_beta   90.00
_cell.angle_gamma   90.00
#
_symmetry.space_group_name_H-M   'P 1'
#
loop_
_entity.id
_entity.type
_entity.pdbx_description
1 polymer ?
#
loop_
_entity_poly.entity_id
_entity_poly.type
_entity_poly.pdbx_seq_one_letter_code
_entity_poly.pdbx_strand_id
1 'polypeptide(L)'
;MSLPNQMFDCIKTNNLTKDELNRITDDVNKALIDPKGNELFESYLSQFNFLDGSVNLRLYNTCSKILNEKQRSSQSNLSGESLESLITKVKMIKETIEEEDITAIDFCVMTDLNKALEAENKEKLLGVLERIKEECQNNLRDLHQNFRRHILEK
;
A
#
# COMPACT_ATOMS: atom_id res chain seq x y z
N MET A 1 -39.67 -17.67 8.08
CA MET A 1 -38.52 -16.91 8.58
C MET A 1 -37.57 -16.73 7.42
N SER A 2 -37.61 -15.57 6.77
CA SER A 2 -36.79 -15.27 5.59
C SER A 2 -35.45 -14.71 6.06
N LEU A 3 -34.33 -15.24 5.57
CA LEU A 3 -33.00 -14.70 5.84
C LEU A 3 -32.94 -13.23 5.44
N PRO A 4 -32.28 -12.35 6.21
CA PRO A 4 -32.02 -11.00 5.76
C PRO A 4 -31.09 -11.10 4.55
N ASN A 5 -31.52 -10.53 3.42
CA ASN A 5 -30.66 -10.21 2.28
C ASN A 5 -29.43 -9.47 2.83
N GLN A 6 -28.29 -10.16 2.92
CA GLN A 6 -27.00 -9.49 2.99
C GLN A 6 -26.84 -8.74 1.67
N MET A 7 -27.15 -7.44 1.69
CA MET A 7 -26.67 -6.52 0.67
C MET A 7 -25.15 -6.64 0.68
N PHE A 8 -24.60 -7.42 -0.25
CA PHE A 8 -23.20 -7.27 -0.63
C PHE A 8 -23.05 -5.81 -1.07
N ASP A 9 -22.36 -5.00 -0.27
CA ASP A 9 -22.04 -3.63 -0.64
C ASP A 9 -21.26 -3.70 -1.95
N CYS A 10 -21.91 -3.37 -3.06
CA CYS A 10 -21.24 -3.28 -4.34
C CYS A 10 -20.17 -2.20 -4.21
N ILE A 11 -18.91 -2.53 -4.56
CA ILE A 11 -17.86 -1.53 -4.78
C ILE A 11 -18.43 -0.39 -5.64
N LYS A 12 -18.53 0.80 -5.04
CA LYS A 12 -19.12 1.97 -5.69
C LYS A 12 -18.09 2.59 -6.63
N THR A 13 -18.22 2.35 -7.92
CA THR A 13 -17.38 2.94 -8.97
C THR A 13 -17.70 4.42 -9.24
N ASN A 14 -18.65 5.02 -8.53
CA ASN A 14 -18.98 6.46 -8.52
C ASN A 14 -19.00 7.10 -9.93
N ASN A 15 -19.77 6.53 -10.87
CA ASN A 15 -19.95 7.04 -12.24
C ASN A 15 -18.69 7.03 -13.13
N LEU A 16 -17.63 6.30 -12.77
CA LEU A 16 -16.52 6.08 -13.69
C LEU A 16 -16.98 5.28 -14.91
N THR A 17 -16.57 5.75 -16.08
CA THR A 17 -16.75 5.02 -17.34
C THR A 17 -15.88 3.77 -17.37
N LYS A 18 -16.23 2.81 -18.23
CA LYS A 18 -15.42 1.60 -18.43
C LYS A 18 -13.99 1.91 -18.86
N ASP A 19 -13.80 2.97 -19.65
CA ASP A 19 -12.47 3.41 -20.10
C ASP A 19 -11.66 4.02 -18.96
N GLU A 20 -12.29 4.78 -18.07
CA GLU A 20 -11.63 5.30 -16.86
C GLU A 20 -11.24 4.17 -15.90
N LEU A 21 -12.14 3.20 -15.67
CA LEU A 21 -11.83 2.01 -14.87
C LEU A 21 -10.67 1.23 -15.48
N ASN A 22 -10.72 0.97 -16.79
CA ASN A 22 -9.61 0.32 -17.50
C ASN A 22 -8.30 1.09 -17.31
N ARG A 23 -8.32 2.42 -17.47
CA ARG A 23 -7.11 3.25 -17.36
C ARG A 23 -6.49 3.20 -15.95
N ILE A 24 -7.30 3.33 -14.90
CA ILE A 24 -6.78 3.38 -13.52
C ILE A 24 -6.44 1.99 -12.97
N THR A 25 -6.94 0.91 -13.57
CA THR A 25 -6.73 -0.48 -13.10
C THR A 25 -5.97 -1.36 -14.09
N ASP A 26 -5.37 -0.75 -15.12
CA ASP A 26 -4.67 -1.46 -16.19
C ASP A 26 -3.53 -2.33 -15.65
N ASP A 27 -2.80 -1.82 -14.66
CA ASP A 27 -1.78 -2.54 -13.92
C ASP A 27 -1.83 -2.16 -12.42
N VAL A 28 -1.19 -2.99 -11.60
CA VAL A 28 -1.21 -2.82 -10.14
C VAL A 28 -0.60 -1.48 -9.71
N ASN A 29 0.44 -1.00 -10.39
CA ASN A 29 1.08 0.26 -10.03
C ASN A 29 0.13 1.43 -10.29
N LYS A 30 -0.56 1.46 -11.43
CA LYS A 30 -1.59 2.47 -11.74
C LYS A 30 -2.71 2.48 -10.71
N ALA A 31 -3.21 1.29 -10.34
CA ALA A 31 -4.25 1.18 -9.33
C ALA A 31 -3.77 1.69 -7.97
N LEU A 32 -2.52 1.43 -7.61
CA LEU A 32 -1.97 1.83 -6.32
C LEU A 32 -1.62 3.32 -6.23
N ILE A 33 -1.13 3.95 -7.30
CA ILE A 33 -0.76 5.38 -7.30
C ILE A 33 -1.96 6.31 -7.52
N ASP A 34 -3.01 5.85 -8.22
CA ASP A 34 -4.22 6.63 -8.44
C ASP A 34 -5.09 6.59 -7.17
N PRO A 35 -5.45 7.73 -6.56
CA PRO A 35 -6.24 7.72 -5.33
C PRO A 35 -7.56 6.96 -5.44
N LYS A 36 -8.21 7.03 -6.61
CA LYS A 36 -9.49 6.34 -6.83
C LYS A 36 -9.27 4.86 -7.13
N GLY A 37 -8.24 4.51 -7.90
CA GLY A 37 -7.81 3.13 -8.08
C GLY A 37 -7.51 2.44 -6.74
N ASN A 38 -6.83 3.14 -5.83
CA ASN A 38 -6.42 2.64 -4.54
C ASN A 38 -7.63 2.40 -3.63
N GLU A 39 -8.55 3.36 -3.56
CA GLU A 39 -9.82 3.26 -2.81
C GLU A 39 -10.69 2.09 -3.31
N LEU A 40 -10.78 1.91 -4.64
CA LEU A 40 -11.53 0.80 -5.23
C LEU A 40 -10.89 -0.55 -4.90
N PHE A 41 -9.57 -0.63 -4.92
CA PHE A 41 -8.86 -1.85 -4.59
C PHE A 41 -8.95 -2.18 -3.08
N GLU A 42 -8.85 -1.19 -2.20
CA GLU A 42 -9.10 -1.33 -0.77
C GLU A 42 -10.52 -1.86 -0.49
N SER A 43 -11.51 -1.27 -1.15
CA SER A 43 -12.91 -1.71 -1.06
C SER A 43 -13.08 -3.16 -1.50
N TYR A 44 -12.39 -3.57 -2.57
CA TYR A 44 -12.37 -4.96 -3.03
C TYR A 44 -11.76 -5.90 -1.99
N LEU A 45 -10.59 -5.56 -1.45
CA LEU A 45 -9.90 -6.38 -0.45
C LEU A 45 -10.75 -6.57 0.80
N SER A 46 -11.37 -5.49 1.27
CA SER A 46 -12.28 -5.50 2.42
C SER A 46 -13.55 -6.33 2.16
N GLN A 47 -14.21 -6.13 1.01
CA GLN A 47 -15.43 -6.87 0.66
C GLN A 47 -15.23 -8.39 0.65
N PHE A 48 -14.07 -8.85 0.21
CA PHE A 48 -13.76 -10.29 0.09
C PHE A 48 -12.91 -10.82 1.26
N ASN A 49 -12.66 -10.01 2.30
CA ASN A 49 -11.86 -10.36 3.48
C ASN A 49 -10.44 -10.85 3.13
N PHE A 50 -9.78 -10.23 2.15
CA PHE A 50 -8.37 -10.48 1.84
C PHE A 50 -7.49 -9.74 2.87
N LEU A 51 -7.32 -10.34 4.06
CA LEU A 51 -6.58 -9.75 5.17
C LEU A 51 -5.13 -9.42 4.79
N ASP A 52 -4.37 -10.40 4.28
CA ASP A 52 -2.99 -10.22 3.85
C ASP A 52 -2.87 -9.13 2.78
N GLY A 53 -3.80 -9.11 1.82
CA GLY A 53 -3.87 -8.07 0.81
C GLY A 53 -4.11 -6.68 1.41
N SER A 54 -5.01 -6.58 2.38
CA SER A 54 -5.31 -5.31 3.06
C SER A 54 -4.10 -4.78 3.82
N VAL A 55 -3.36 -5.67 4.47
CA VAL A 55 -2.13 -5.32 5.19
C VAL A 55 -1.02 -4.89 4.21
N ASN A 56 -0.81 -5.62 3.10
CA ASN A 56 0.15 -5.24 2.06
C ASN A 56 -0.20 -3.86 1.45
N LEU A 57 -1.49 -3.60 1.20
CA LEU A 57 -1.95 -2.30 0.69
C LEU A 57 -1.67 -1.16 1.70
N ARG A 58 -1.95 -1.40 2.98
CA ARG A 58 -1.68 -0.43 4.05
C ARG A 58 -0.18 -0.11 4.18
N LEU A 59 0.67 -1.13 4.11
CA LEU A 59 2.13 -0.95 4.13
C LEU A 59 2.62 -0.20 2.89
N TYR A 60 2.17 -0.58 1.70
CA TYR A 60 2.48 0.13 0.45
C TYR A 60 2.12 1.62 0.56
N ASN A 61 0.89 1.92 1.01
CA ASN A 61 0.39 3.29 1.14
C ASN A 61 1.22 4.09 2.15
N THR A 62 1.58 3.48 3.28
CA THR A 62 2.40 4.11 4.33
C THR A 62 3.80 4.42 3.82
N CYS A 63 4.48 3.46 3.19
CA CYS A 63 5.81 3.66 2.61
C CYS A 63 5.78 4.73 1.52
N SER A 64 4.80 4.66 0.60
CA SER A 64 4.63 5.64 -0.48
C SER A 64 4.43 7.06 0.05
N LYS A 65 3.66 7.23 1.12
CA LYS A 65 3.45 8.53 1.76
C LYS A 65 4.77 9.12 2.29
N ILE A 66 5.55 8.32 3.03
CA ILE A 66 6.85 8.75 3.58
C ILE A 66 7.82 9.15 2.45
N LEU A 67 7.94 8.30 1.43
CA LEU A 67 8.82 8.54 0.28
C LEU A 67 8.43 9.81 -0.50
N ASN A 68 7.13 10.09 -0.64
CA ASN A 68 6.62 11.28 -1.31
C ASN A 68 6.82 12.57 -0.49
N GLU A 69 6.72 12.50 0.84
CA GLU A 69 7.01 13.63 1.75
C GLU A 69 8.48 14.09 1.60
N LYS A 70 9.41 13.16 1.33
CA LYS A 70 10.80 13.51 0.99
C LYS A 70 10.93 14.24 -0.34
N GLN A 71 10.25 13.79 -1.38
CA GLN A 71 10.36 14.43 -2.71
C GLN A 71 9.90 15.90 -2.65
N ARG A 72 8.83 16.18 -1.92
CA ARG A 72 8.29 17.54 -1.73
C ARG A 72 9.18 18.44 -0.87
N SER A 73 9.82 17.88 0.15
CA SER A 73 10.77 18.63 0.99
C SER A 73 12.10 18.90 0.28
N SER A 74 12.46 18.11 -0.73
CA SER A 74 13.63 18.38 -1.57
C SER A 74 13.39 19.55 -2.55
N GLN A 75 12.13 19.89 -2.83
CA GLN A 75 11.72 20.94 -3.76
C GLN A 75 11.30 22.25 -3.08
N SER A 76 11.03 22.24 -1.77
CA SER A 76 10.59 23.42 -1.02
C SER A 76 11.58 23.71 0.11
N ASN A 77 11.96 24.98 0.29
CA ASN A 77 12.81 25.46 1.40
C ASN A 77 12.12 25.36 2.78
N LEU A 78 11.04 24.57 2.89
CA LEU A 78 10.29 24.33 4.12
C LEU A 78 10.85 23.06 4.74
N SER A 79 11.32 23.19 5.99
CA SER A 79 11.98 22.18 6.82
C SER A 79 11.74 20.74 6.37
N GLY A 80 12.76 20.14 5.74
CA GLY A 80 12.69 18.74 5.38
C GLY A 80 12.42 17.87 6.60
N GLU A 81 11.72 16.76 6.38
CA GLU A 81 11.42 15.78 7.42
C GLU A 81 12.69 15.48 8.25
N SER A 82 12.58 15.69 9.56
CA SER A 82 13.67 15.41 10.49
C SER A 82 13.97 13.93 10.49
N LEU A 83 15.25 13.58 10.65
CA LEU A 83 15.67 12.18 10.74
C LEU A 83 14.93 11.44 11.87
N GLU A 84 14.70 12.10 12.99
CA GLU A 84 13.95 11.56 14.13
C GLU A 84 12.49 11.23 13.77
N SER A 85 11.83 12.10 12.99
CA SER A 85 10.47 11.82 12.48
C SER A 85 10.47 10.61 11.54
N LEU A 86 11.46 10.52 10.63
CA LEU A 86 11.60 9.37 9.75
C LEU A 86 11.84 8.08 10.54
N ILE A 87 12.74 8.08 11.53
CA ILE A 87 13.01 6.92 12.39
C ILE A 87 11.73 6.48 13.10
N THR A 88 10.94 7.43 13.62
CA THR A 88 9.67 7.14 14.28
C THR A 88 8.69 6.44 13.33
N LYS A 89 8.52 6.96 12.11
CA LYS A 89 7.63 6.34 11.10
C LYS A 89 8.13 4.95 10.68
N VAL A 90 9.44 4.78 10.53
CA VAL A 90 10.04 3.49 10.16
C VAL A 90 9.87 2.46 11.28
N LYS A 91 9.98 2.86 12.56
CA LYS A 91 9.68 1.98 13.71
C LYS A 91 8.22 1.51 13.70
N MET A 92 7.26 2.41 13.43
CA MET A 92 5.85 2.03 13.30
C MET A 92 5.61 1.02 12.16
N ILE A 93 6.33 1.15 11.04
CA ILE A 93 6.27 0.17 9.94
C ILE A 93 6.80 -1.19 10.40
N LYS A 94 7.95 -1.20 11.08
CA LYS A 94 8.53 -2.42 11.65
C LYS A 94 7.55 -3.12 12.59
N GLU A 95 6.97 -2.37 13.53
CA GLU A 95 5.96 -2.87 14.47
C GLU A 95 4.75 -3.46 13.73
N THR A 96 4.25 -2.78 12.69
CA THR A 96 3.15 -3.30 11.87
C THR A 96 3.49 -4.63 11.20
N ILE A 97 4.72 -4.78 10.70
CA ILE A 97 5.16 -6.03 10.05
C ILE A 97 5.24 -7.18 11.06
N GLU A 98 5.74 -6.90 12.27
CA GLU A 98 5.90 -7.88 13.34
C GLU A 98 4.57 -8.28 13.98
N GLU A 99 3.64 -7.34 14.17
CA GLU A 99 2.33 -7.60 14.79
C GLU A 99 1.37 -8.37 13.89
N GLU A 100 1.40 -8.09 12.58
CA GLU A 100 0.49 -8.69 11.60
C GLU A 100 1.05 -10.01 11.01
N ASP A 101 2.19 -10.50 11.54
CA ASP A 101 2.91 -11.70 11.08
C ASP A 101 3.00 -11.78 9.55
N ILE A 102 3.41 -10.66 8.94
CA ILE A 102 3.43 -10.55 7.47
C ILE A 102 4.61 -11.36 6.95
N THR A 103 4.37 -12.64 6.72
CA THR A 103 5.31 -13.56 6.07
C THR A 103 5.70 -13.12 4.65
N ALA A 104 4.97 -12.14 4.10
CA ALA A 104 5.15 -11.61 2.75
C ALA A 104 6.29 -10.60 2.63
N ILE A 105 6.86 -10.11 3.74
CA ILE A 105 8.08 -9.28 3.73
C ILE A 105 9.30 -10.18 3.93
N ASP A 106 10.26 -10.08 3.03
CA ASP A 106 11.43 -10.95 3.05
C ASP A 106 12.29 -10.72 4.31
N PHE A 107 12.86 -11.80 4.84
CA PHE A 107 13.72 -11.74 6.03
C PHE A 107 14.95 -10.84 5.84
N CYS A 108 15.52 -10.79 4.62
CA CYS A 108 16.61 -9.87 4.32
C CYS A 108 16.16 -8.41 4.35
N VAL A 109 14.92 -8.10 3.94
CA VAL A 109 14.36 -6.74 4.05
C VAL A 109 14.21 -6.33 5.52
N MET A 110 13.71 -7.22 6.38
CA MET A 110 13.63 -6.98 7.82
C MET A 110 15.02 -6.83 8.47
N THR A 111 16.00 -7.60 8.01
CA THR A 111 17.39 -7.47 8.46
C THR A 111 17.99 -6.12 8.07
N ASP A 112 17.76 -5.67 6.84
CA ASP A 112 18.24 -4.38 6.35
C ASP A 112 17.53 -3.21 7.05
N LEU A 113 16.23 -3.36 7.37
CA LEU A 113 15.46 -2.41 8.18
C LEU A 113 16.08 -2.19 9.56
N ASN A 114 16.42 -3.27 10.27
CA ASN A 114 17.06 -3.21 11.58
C ASN A 114 18.42 -2.52 11.51
N LYS A 115 19.26 -2.89 10.53
CA LYS A 115 20.57 -2.24 10.32
C LYS A 115 20.43 -0.76 9.98
N ALA A 116 19.40 -0.37 9.22
CA ALA A 116 19.16 1.03 8.88
C ALA A 116 18.71 1.85 10.09
N LEU A 117 17.86 1.27 10.95
CA LEU A 117 17.43 1.86 12.22
C LEU A 117 18.60 2.02 13.21
N GLU A 118 19.43 0.99 13.38
CA GLU A 118 20.61 1.03 14.26
C GLU A 118 21.64 2.07 13.80
N ALA A 119 21.82 2.22 12.49
CA ALA A 119 22.75 3.19 11.92
C ALA A 119 22.20 4.62 11.89
N GLU A 120 20.92 4.81 12.22
CA GLU A 120 20.18 6.09 12.11
C GLU A 120 20.44 6.81 10.78
N ASN A 121 20.55 6.04 9.69
CA ASN A 121 21.00 6.57 8.41
C ASN A 121 19.80 6.84 7.49
N LYS A 122 19.55 8.12 7.20
CA LYS A 122 18.42 8.57 6.36
C LYS A 122 18.34 7.83 5.01
N GLU A 123 19.45 7.70 4.30
CA GLU A 123 19.47 7.10 2.97
C GLU A 123 19.16 5.60 3.02
N LYS A 124 19.74 4.89 4.00
CA LYS A 124 19.45 3.47 4.23
C LYS A 124 17.99 3.24 4.60
N LEU A 125 17.43 4.06 5.50
CA LEU A 125 16.02 3.97 5.90
C LEU A 125 15.10 4.10 4.69
N LEU A 126 15.35 5.09 3.84
CA LEU A 126 14.54 5.31 2.63
C LEU A 126 14.73 4.19 1.60
N GLY A 127 15.96 3.70 1.43
CA GLY A 127 16.23 2.57 0.55
C GLY A 127 15.47 1.31 0.96
N VAL A 128 15.37 1.05 2.26
CA VAL A 128 14.57 -0.07 2.78
C VAL A 128 13.07 0.17 2.58
N LEU A 129 12.57 1.39 2.81
CA LEU A 129 11.16 1.72 2.56
C LEU A 129 10.75 1.53 1.08
N GLU A 130 11.64 1.85 0.13
CA GLU A 130 11.37 1.60 -1.29
C GLU A 130 11.28 0.08 -1.56
N ARG A 131 12.18 -0.72 -0.97
CA ARG A 131 12.13 -2.19 -1.11
C ARG A 131 10.86 -2.79 -0.51
N ILE A 132 10.45 -2.36 0.69
CA ILE A 132 9.20 -2.81 1.31
C ILE A 132 8.01 -2.46 0.42
N LYS A 133 7.97 -1.24 -0.14
CA LYS A 133 6.93 -0.80 -1.06
C LYS A 133 6.89 -1.68 -2.32
N GLU A 134 8.04 -2.00 -2.92
CA GLU A 134 8.14 -2.87 -4.09
C GLU A 134 7.65 -4.30 -3.79
N GLU A 135 8.01 -4.86 -2.63
CA GLU A 135 7.53 -6.18 -2.19
C GLU A 135 6.02 -6.20 -2.00
N CYS A 136 5.47 -5.20 -1.30
CA CYS A 136 4.01 -5.08 -1.12
C CYS A 136 3.29 -4.99 -2.47
N GLN A 137 3.79 -4.18 -3.40
CA GLN A 137 3.22 -4.08 -4.74
C GLN A 137 3.24 -5.42 -5.48
N ASN A 138 4.32 -6.21 -5.33
CA ASN A 138 4.44 -7.53 -5.94
C ASN A 138 3.45 -8.52 -5.34
N ASN A 139 3.32 -8.55 -4.01
CA ASN A 139 2.36 -9.40 -3.29
C ASN A 139 0.91 -9.08 -3.65
N LEU A 140 0.63 -7.84 -4.06
CA LEU A 140 -0.71 -7.40 -4.48
C LEU A 140 -1.04 -7.73 -5.94
N ARG A 141 -0.09 -8.18 -6.78
CA ARG A 141 -0.31 -8.38 -8.23
C ARG A 141 -1.45 -9.35 -8.54
N ASP A 142 -1.47 -10.50 -7.87
CA ASP A 142 -2.45 -11.54 -8.17
C ASP A 142 -3.86 -11.12 -7.71
N LEU A 143 -3.95 -10.51 -6.52
CA LEU A 143 -5.20 -9.91 -6.03
C LEU A 143 -5.68 -8.78 -6.94
N HIS A 144 -4.76 -7.96 -7.46
CA HIS A 144 -5.08 -6.91 -8.42
C HIS A 144 -5.68 -7.47 -9.73
N GLN A 145 -5.15 -8.59 -10.24
CA GLN A 145 -5.73 -9.21 -11.44
C GLN A 145 -7.18 -9.65 -11.21
N ASN A 146 -7.48 -10.20 -10.03
CA ASN A 146 -8.83 -10.60 -9.66
C ASN A 146 -9.76 -9.39 -9.44
N PHE A 147 -9.24 -8.34 -8.80
CA PHE A 147 -9.92 -7.05 -8.67
C PHE A 147 -10.29 -6.45 -10.04
N ARG A 148 -9.31 -6.34 -10.95
CA ARG A 148 -9.51 -5.80 -12.30
C ARG A 148 -10.59 -6.58 -13.05
N ARG A 149 -10.56 -7.92 -12.97
CA ARG A 149 -11.60 -8.77 -13.55
C ARG A 149 -12.97 -8.44 -12.95
N HIS A 150 -13.06 -8.39 -11.63
CA HIS A 150 -14.30 -8.12 -10.90
C HIS A 150 -14.95 -6.77 -11.25
N ILE A 151 -14.16 -5.71 -11.45
CA ILE A 151 -14.72 -4.39 -11.75
C ILE A 151 -15.06 -4.18 -13.23
N LEU A 152 -14.43 -4.91 -14.15
CA LEU A 152 -14.64 -4.75 -15.61
C LEU A 152 -15.68 -5.71 -16.19
N GLU A 153 -15.91 -6.83 -15.51
CA GLU A 153 -16.92 -7.84 -15.88
C GLU A 153 -18.26 -7.66 -15.15
N LYS A 154 -18.34 -6.69 -14.24
CA LYS A 154 -19.61 -6.21 -13.67
C LYS A 154 -20.52 -5.60 -14.73
#